data_AF-D9VW16-F1
#
_entry.id   AF-D9VW16-F1
#
_cell.length_a   1.000
_cell.length_b   1.000
_cell.length_c   1.000
_cell.angle_alpha   90.00
_cell.angle_beta   90.00
_cell.angle_gamma   90.00
#
_symmetry.space_group_name_H-M   'P 1'
#
loop_
_entity.id
_entity.type
_entity.pdbx_description
1 polymer ?
#
loop_
_entity_poly.entity_id
_entity_poly.type
_entity_poly.pdbx_seq_one_letter_code
_entity_poly.pdbx_strand_id
1 'polypeptide(L)'
;MRPAARGGRGRAPGAARPRHLRGEAEAGRQGPPGVLGELGRRRERRPPAARLDPRHRRPHPRARLQRGQRGLPRHPLRRHRAVGGRFCYSTVKVPTPAEMCQAKQDGLTVLMSIGGAAAGIDLNSTAVADRFVATIVPLLKKYNFDGIDIDIETGLVGSGSITRLSPSQANLIRIIDGVLAQMPAGFGLTMAPETAYVTGGSVAYGSIWGAYLPVVKKYADNGRLWWLNMQYYNGSMYGCSGDSYSAGTVAGFKAQTDCLDRGLVVQGTTVRVPYDKQVPGLPAQPGAGGGYMAPGLVAQAWNPYGGRLKGLMTWSLNWDGSRNWTFGDNVRALQGR
;
A
#
# COMPACT_ATOMS: atom_id res chain seq x y z
N MET A 1 12.88 30.92 48.12
CA MET A 1 12.58 32.34 48.38
C MET A 1 13.01 33.19 47.17
N ARG A 2 12.23 34.21 46.81
CA ARG A 2 12.60 35.36 45.95
C ARG A 2 12.43 36.63 46.81
N PRO A 3 13.21 37.70 46.58
CA PRO A 3 12.76 38.86 45.79
C PRO A 3 13.94 39.47 44.97
N ALA A 4 13.93 40.70 44.43
CA ALA A 4 13.02 41.43 43.52
C ALA A 4 13.82 42.60 42.88
N ALA A 5 13.23 43.41 41.99
CA ALA A 5 13.95 44.31 41.06
C ALA A 5 13.81 45.85 41.31
N ARG A 6 14.39 46.67 40.39
CA ARG A 6 14.39 48.16 40.20
C ARG A 6 15.64 48.88 40.76
N GLY A 7 16.21 49.98 40.21
CA GLY A 7 15.98 50.84 39.02
C GLY A 7 16.41 52.31 39.33
N GLY A 8 16.85 53.24 38.46
CA GLY A 8 17.08 53.35 36.99
C GLY A 8 17.37 54.82 36.56
N ARG A 9 17.35 55.17 35.24
CA ARG A 9 17.53 56.50 34.56
C ARG A 9 18.97 56.85 34.08
N GLY A 10 19.18 57.50 32.91
CA GLY A 10 18.23 57.87 31.84
C GLY A 10 18.78 58.81 30.72
N ARG A 11 17.84 59.40 29.94
CA ARG A 11 17.92 60.42 28.84
C ARG A 11 18.17 59.95 27.38
N ALA A 12 17.58 60.71 26.45
CA ALA A 12 17.46 60.57 24.98
C ALA A 12 18.13 61.82 24.28
N PRO A 13 17.95 62.22 22.97
CA PRO A 13 16.93 61.88 21.94
C PRO A 13 17.40 61.82 20.42
N GLY A 14 16.44 61.71 19.47
CA GLY A 14 16.57 61.97 18.00
C GLY A 14 16.29 60.74 17.09
N ALA A 15 15.20 60.64 16.30
CA ALA A 15 14.84 61.30 15.01
C ALA A 15 15.71 60.88 13.79
N ALA A 16 15.25 60.61 12.55
CA ALA A 16 13.93 60.36 11.93
C ALA A 16 14.12 59.68 10.52
N ARG A 17 13.05 59.24 9.83
CA ARG A 17 13.05 58.69 8.44
C ARG A 17 12.29 59.59 7.44
N PRO A 18 12.63 59.56 6.13
CA PRO A 18 11.65 59.40 5.02
C PRO A 18 12.07 58.26 4.04
N ARG A 19 11.22 57.51 3.30
CA ARG A 19 10.18 57.83 2.27
C ARG A 19 10.76 58.46 0.99
N HIS A 20 10.34 58.23 -0.27
CA HIS A 20 9.51 57.25 -1.03
C HIS A 20 9.27 57.89 -2.44
N LEU A 21 8.99 57.11 -3.52
CA LEU A 21 8.25 57.47 -4.79
C LEU A 21 9.01 57.55 -6.15
N ARG A 22 8.34 56.99 -7.20
CA ARG A 22 8.08 57.38 -8.64
C ARG A 22 9.13 58.24 -9.42
N GLY A 23 9.31 58.16 -10.74
CA GLY A 23 8.70 57.37 -11.84
C GLY A 23 8.72 58.15 -13.19
N GLU A 24 8.86 57.47 -14.35
CA GLU A 24 8.67 57.98 -15.76
C GLU A 24 9.68 59.07 -16.27
N ALA A 25 10.01 59.28 -17.57
CA ALA A 25 9.74 58.67 -18.89
C ALA A 25 10.83 59.04 -19.97
N GLU A 26 10.88 58.28 -21.10
CA GLU A 26 11.21 58.64 -22.52
C GLU A 26 12.40 59.57 -22.94
N ALA A 27 13.00 59.54 -24.15
CA ALA A 27 13.10 58.60 -25.30
C ALA A 27 14.20 59.09 -26.30
N GLY A 28 14.74 58.24 -27.22
CA GLY A 28 15.74 58.73 -28.21
C GLY A 28 16.47 57.76 -29.17
N ARG A 29 15.74 57.08 -30.07
CA ARG A 29 16.04 56.77 -31.51
C ARG A 29 17.42 56.25 -32.01
N GLN A 30 17.39 55.08 -32.69
CA GLN A 30 17.88 54.85 -34.08
C GLN A 30 17.27 53.52 -34.66
N GLY A 31 17.31 53.30 -35.99
CA GLY A 31 16.35 52.44 -36.73
C GLY A 31 16.85 51.10 -37.37
N PRO A 32 15.99 50.42 -38.17
CA PRO A 32 16.07 48.99 -38.60
C PRO A 32 16.62 48.79 -40.06
N PRO A 33 16.74 47.59 -40.73
CA PRO A 33 15.97 46.30 -40.74
C PRO A 33 16.81 45.01 -40.47
N GLY A 34 16.38 43.75 -40.63
CA GLY A 34 15.07 43.10 -40.93
C GLY A 34 15.18 41.73 -41.66
N VAL A 35 14.04 41.10 -42.02
CA VAL A 35 13.82 39.99 -43.01
C VAL A 35 14.20 38.52 -42.66
N LEU A 36 13.13 37.68 -42.58
CA LEU A 36 12.92 36.23 -42.90
C LEU A 36 13.96 35.10 -42.59
N GLY A 37 13.43 33.94 -42.13
CA GLY A 37 14.12 32.65 -42.07
C GLY A 37 13.23 31.47 -41.61
N GLU A 38 12.88 30.57 -42.52
CA GLU A 38 11.76 29.59 -42.48
C GLU A 38 11.69 28.49 -41.39
N LEU A 39 10.46 27.97 -41.23
CA LEU A 39 10.07 26.73 -40.54
C LEU A 39 10.60 25.45 -41.23
N GLY A 40 11.71 24.89 -40.75
CA GLY A 40 12.26 23.61 -41.21
C GLY A 40 11.69 22.37 -40.50
N ARG A 41 10.54 21.83 -40.93
CA ARG A 41 10.01 20.54 -40.43
C ARG A 41 10.93 19.35 -40.80
N ARG A 42 11.77 18.86 -39.89
CA ARG A 42 12.41 17.54 -40.06
C ARG A 42 11.50 16.42 -39.57
N ARG A 43 10.86 15.72 -40.53
CA ARG A 43 10.23 14.42 -40.32
C ARG A 43 11.31 13.37 -40.07
N GLU A 44 11.38 12.82 -38.87
CA GLU A 44 12.10 11.55 -38.67
C GLU A 44 11.35 10.43 -39.39
N ARG A 45 12.04 9.78 -40.33
CA ARG A 45 11.49 8.67 -41.11
C ARG A 45 11.66 7.38 -40.33
N ARG A 46 10.55 6.69 -40.06
CA ARG A 46 10.58 5.29 -39.60
C ARG A 46 11.39 4.43 -40.59
N PRO A 47 12.20 3.48 -40.11
CA PRO A 47 12.80 2.48 -40.99
C PRO A 47 11.70 1.60 -41.63
N PRO A 48 11.91 1.08 -42.86
CA PRO A 48 10.91 0.29 -43.55
C PRO A 48 10.68 -1.07 -42.87
N ALA A 49 9.41 -1.48 -42.79
CA ALA A 49 9.05 -2.80 -42.30
C ALA A 49 9.61 -3.90 -43.24
N ALA A 50 10.30 -4.89 -42.66
CA ALA A 50 10.72 -6.08 -43.39
C ALA A 50 9.49 -6.82 -43.94
N ARG A 51 9.49 -7.09 -45.25
CA ARG A 51 8.47 -7.93 -45.89
C ARG A 51 8.71 -9.38 -45.47
N LEU A 52 7.80 -9.94 -44.67
CA LEU A 52 7.76 -11.37 -44.39
C LEU A 52 7.12 -12.13 -45.56
N ASP A 53 7.77 -13.22 -45.97
CA ASP A 53 7.34 -14.14 -47.02
C ASP A 53 6.01 -14.85 -46.65
N PRO A 54 4.96 -14.80 -47.49
CA PRO A 54 3.69 -15.47 -47.22
C PRO A 54 3.73 -16.98 -47.53
N ARG A 55 4.73 -17.71 -47.02
CA ARG A 55 4.89 -19.17 -47.20
C ARG A 55 5.15 -19.95 -45.91
N HIS A 56 4.26 -19.85 -44.93
CA HIS A 56 3.90 -20.97 -44.03
C HIS A 56 2.67 -20.65 -43.16
N ARG A 57 1.47 -20.89 -43.68
CA ARG A 57 0.27 -21.07 -42.84
C ARG A 57 0.06 -22.56 -42.57
N ARG A 58 0.43 -23.02 -41.37
CA ARG A 58 -0.06 -24.32 -40.86
C ARG A 58 -1.54 -24.17 -40.49
N PRO A 59 -2.45 -25.06 -40.94
CA PRO A 59 -3.88 -24.94 -40.64
C PRO A 59 -4.21 -25.47 -39.24
N HIS A 60 -4.98 -24.69 -38.46
CA HIS A 60 -5.74 -25.24 -37.34
C HIS A 60 -6.87 -26.15 -37.88
N PRO A 61 -7.15 -27.31 -37.26
CA PRO A 61 -8.25 -28.17 -37.68
C PRO A 61 -9.61 -27.53 -37.36
N ARG A 62 -10.45 -27.38 -38.39
CA ARG A 62 -11.85 -26.98 -38.21
C ARG A 62 -12.65 -28.15 -37.62
N ALA A 63 -13.42 -27.88 -36.58
CA ALA A 63 -14.39 -28.82 -36.04
C ALA A 63 -15.45 -29.19 -37.11
N ARG A 64 -15.73 -30.48 -37.27
CA ARG A 64 -16.66 -31.02 -38.26
C ARG A 64 -17.98 -31.37 -37.58
N LEU A 65 -19.09 -30.75 -37.99
CA LEU A 65 -20.43 -31.22 -37.62
C LEU A 65 -20.72 -32.53 -38.35
N GLN A 66 -21.26 -33.51 -37.62
CA GLN A 66 -22.11 -34.58 -38.17
C GLN A 66 -23.32 -34.78 -37.24
N ARG A 67 -24.47 -35.11 -37.83
CA ARG A 67 -25.77 -35.29 -37.16
C ARG A 67 -26.26 -36.73 -37.30
N GLY A 68 -26.95 -37.23 -36.27
CA GLY A 68 -27.83 -38.42 -36.32
C GLY A 68 -27.34 -39.62 -35.50
N GLN A 69 -28.20 -40.42 -34.84
CA GLN A 69 -29.67 -40.39 -34.66
C GLN A 69 -30.08 -41.25 -33.44
N ARG A 70 -31.15 -40.85 -32.71
CA ARG A 70 -32.04 -41.66 -31.80
C ARG A 70 -31.39 -42.37 -30.58
N GLY A 71 -32.04 -42.54 -29.41
CA GLY A 71 -33.33 -42.05 -28.88
C GLY A 71 -33.66 -42.65 -27.48
N LEU A 72 -34.75 -42.16 -26.83
CA LEU A 72 -35.37 -42.59 -25.54
C LEU A 72 -34.68 -42.19 -24.21
N PRO A 73 -35.42 -42.06 -23.08
CA PRO A 73 -36.82 -41.62 -22.90
C PRO A 73 -36.97 -40.36 -21.99
N ARG A 74 -38.18 -39.78 -21.92
CA ARG A 74 -38.51 -38.63 -21.05
C ARG A 74 -39.15 -39.07 -19.73
N HIS A 75 -38.69 -38.53 -18.60
CA HIS A 75 -39.39 -38.58 -17.31
C HIS A 75 -39.33 -37.21 -16.60
N PRO A 76 -40.23 -36.92 -15.64
CA PRO A 76 -40.69 -35.56 -15.38
C PRO A 76 -39.81 -34.71 -14.46
N LEU A 77 -39.98 -33.38 -14.60
CA LEU A 77 -39.36 -32.31 -13.83
C LEU A 77 -39.47 -32.51 -12.30
N ARG A 78 -38.38 -32.96 -11.66
CA ARG A 78 -38.14 -32.69 -10.25
C ARG A 78 -37.47 -31.33 -10.10
N ARG A 79 -38.04 -30.46 -9.25
CA ARG A 79 -37.46 -29.16 -8.92
C ARG A 79 -36.09 -29.35 -8.26
N HIS A 80 -35.01 -29.04 -8.98
CA HIS A 80 -33.69 -28.91 -8.37
C HIS A 80 -33.69 -27.72 -7.41
N ARG A 81 -33.78 -28.01 -6.12
CA ARG A 81 -33.54 -27.04 -5.04
C ARG A 81 -32.09 -26.61 -5.16
N ALA A 82 -31.85 -25.31 -5.35
CA ALA A 82 -30.50 -24.78 -5.54
C ALA A 82 -29.64 -25.05 -4.30
N VAL A 83 -28.69 -25.98 -4.43
CA VAL A 83 -27.58 -26.11 -3.48
C VAL A 83 -26.53 -25.07 -3.90
N GLY A 84 -26.76 -23.82 -3.47
CA GLY A 84 -25.81 -22.72 -3.69
C GLY A 84 -24.44 -23.09 -3.10
N GLY A 85 -23.42 -23.08 -3.95
CA GLY A 85 -22.16 -23.77 -3.68
C GLY A 85 -21.44 -23.29 -2.42
N ARG A 86 -20.99 -24.25 -1.60
CA ARG A 86 -19.87 -24.00 -0.70
C ARG A 86 -18.64 -23.76 -1.57
N PHE A 87 -18.08 -22.55 -1.53
CA PHE A 87 -16.71 -22.33 -1.99
C PHE A 87 -15.77 -22.99 -0.99
N CYS A 88 -15.42 -24.25 -1.26
CA CYS A 88 -14.48 -25.01 -0.46
C CYS A 88 -13.05 -24.60 -0.83
N TYR A 89 -12.42 -23.73 -0.03
CA TYR A 89 -10.96 -23.72 0.11
C TYR A 89 -10.55 -25.01 0.85
N SER A 90 -10.52 -26.13 0.13
CA SER A 90 -10.37 -27.48 0.71
C SER A 90 -8.99 -27.79 1.32
N THR A 91 -8.04 -26.87 1.22
CA THR A 91 -6.67 -26.99 1.75
C THR A 91 -6.30 -25.93 2.80
N VAL A 92 -7.15 -24.93 3.05
CA VAL A 92 -6.89 -23.88 4.05
C VAL A 92 -7.54 -24.28 5.37
N LYS A 93 -6.74 -24.66 6.36
CA LYS A 93 -7.20 -24.83 7.74
C LYS A 93 -7.44 -23.44 8.35
N VAL A 94 -8.70 -23.08 8.57
CA VAL A 94 -9.08 -21.90 9.35
C VAL A 94 -9.08 -22.30 10.84
N PRO A 95 -8.40 -21.56 11.73
CA PRO A 95 -8.42 -21.85 13.17
C PRO A 95 -9.83 -21.86 13.75
N THR A 96 -10.10 -22.83 14.61
CA THR A 96 -11.31 -22.87 15.44
C THR A 96 -11.25 -21.79 16.53
N PRO A 97 -12.41 -21.40 17.11
CA PRO A 97 -12.42 -20.50 18.26
C PRO A 97 -11.59 -21.00 19.45
N ALA A 98 -11.50 -22.31 19.66
CA ALA A 98 -10.68 -22.90 20.72
C ALA A 98 -9.18 -22.70 20.44
N GLU A 99 -8.71 -22.94 19.21
CA GLU A 99 -7.32 -22.71 18.82
C GLU A 99 -6.95 -21.22 18.89
N MET A 100 -7.87 -20.30 18.51
CA MET A 100 -7.66 -18.86 18.69
C MET A 100 -7.58 -18.47 20.17
N CYS A 101 -8.42 -19.04 21.04
CA CYS A 101 -8.34 -18.82 22.49
C CYS A 101 -7.02 -19.35 23.08
N GLN A 102 -6.56 -20.54 22.66
CA GLN A 102 -5.28 -21.11 23.11
C GLN A 102 -4.11 -20.22 22.68
N ALA A 103 -4.05 -19.82 21.40
CA ALA A 103 -3.02 -18.91 20.90
C ALA A 103 -2.93 -17.63 21.74
N LYS A 104 -4.06 -17.06 22.18
CA LYS A 104 -4.10 -15.90 23.07
C LYS A 104 -3.65 -16.19 24.50
N GLN A 105 -3.92 -17.38 25.03
CA GLN A 105 -3.38 -17.84 26.31
C GLN A 105 -1.86 -18.03 26.26
N ASP A 106 -1.34 -18.46 25.11
CA ASP A 106 0.09 -18.58 24.79
C ASP A 106 0.77 -17.21 24.51
N GLY A 107 0.04 -16.10 24.69
CA GLY A 107 0.53 -14.73 24.54
C GLY A 107 0.52 -14.18 23.12
N LEU A 108 -0.05 -14.88 22.14
CA LEU A 108 -0.16 -14.41 20.76
C LEU A 108 -1.32 -13.41 20.60
N THR A 109 -1.09 -12.38 19.78
CA THR A 109 -2.12 -11.42 19.34
C THR A 109 -2.80 -11.94 18.09
N VAL A 110 -4.13 -11.98 18.05
CA VAL A 110 -4.91 -12.50 16.92
C VAL A 110 -5.66 -11.36 16.23
N LEU A 111 -5.27 -11.08 14.97
CA LEU A 111 -5.86 -10.05 14.12
C LEU A 111 -6.73 -10.65 13.02
N MET A 112 -7.83 -10.00 12.65
CA MET A 112 -8.58 -10.33 11.45
C MET A 112 -8.07 -9.49 10.29
N SER A 113 -7.39 -10.12 9.33
CA SER A 113 -7.03 -9.45 8.08
C SER A 113 -8.24 -9.37 7.15
N ILE A 114 -8.38 -8.22 6.50
CA ILE A 114 -9.47 -7.85 5.60
C ILE A 114 -8.85 -7.52 4.25
N GLY A 115 -9.06 -8.37 3.25
CA GLY A 115 -8.45 -8.19 1.94
C GLY A 115 -8.21 -9.50 1.21
N GLY A 116 -7.05 -9.61 0.57
CA GLY A 116 -6.62 -10.75 -0.23
C GLY A 116 -7.13 -10.70 -1.68
N ALA A 117 -6.31 -11.24 -2.59
CA ALA A 117 -6.48 -11.15 -4.04
C ALA A 117 -7.81 -11.70 -4.62
N ALA A 118 -8.61 -12.43 -3.83
CA ALA A 118 -9.89 -13.01 -4.25
C ALA A 118 -11.13 -12.26 -3.73
N ALA A 119 -10.96 -11.25 -2.86
CA ALA A 119 -12.06 -10.57 -2.17
C ALA A 119 -12.01 -9.06 -2.35
N GLY A 120 -12.58 -8.57 -3.46
CA GLY A 120 -12.76 -7.13 -3.69
C GLY A 120 -13.93 -6.55 -2.90
N ILE A 121 -13.70 -5.44 -2.20
CA ILE A 121 -14.76 -4.61 -1.61
C ILE A 121 -15.03 -3.45 -2.57
N ASP A 122 -16.29 -3.18 -2.92
CA ASP A 122 -16.62 -1.97 -3.68
C ASP A 122 -16.49 -0.73 -2.79
N LEU A 123 -15.29 -0.15 -2.78
CA LEU A 123 -14.96 1.06 -2.04
C LEU A 123 -15.61 2.31 -2.65
N ASN A 124 -16.31 2.26 -3.79
CA ASN A 124 -17.01 3.45 -4.30
C ASN A 124 -18.39 3.66 -3.67
N SER A 125 -18.93 2.64 -2.99
CA SER A 125 -20.26 2.67 -2.37
C SER A 125 -20.19 2.79 -0.84
N THR A 126 -20.65 3.92 -0.30
CA THR A 126 -20.78 4.13 1.15
C THR A 126 -21.74 3.13 1.80
N ALA A 127 -22.77 2.68 1.09
CA ALA A 127 -23.68 1.65 1.56
C ALA A 127 -22.99 0.26 1.65
N VAL A 128 -22.04 -0.04 0.77
CA VAL A 128 -21.21 -1.26 0.87
C VAL A 128 -20.26 -1.15 2.06
N ALA A 129 -19.62 0.01 2.27
CA ALA A 129 -18.78 0.26 3.44
C ALA A 129 -19.55 0.10 4.76
N ASP A 130 -20.75 0.66 4.87
CA ASP A 130 -21.61 0.53 6.07
C ASP A 130 -22.05 -0.91 6.31
N ARG A 131 -22.49 -1.61 5.27
CA ARG A 131 -22.85 -3.02 5.35
C ARG A 131 -21.64 -3.90 5.74
N PHE A 132 -20.45 -3.55 5.26
CA PHE A 132 -19.21 -4.25 5.61
C PHE A 132 -18.91 -4.12 7.11
N VAL A 133 -18.95 -2.89 7.65
CA VAL A 133 -18.78 -2.65 9.10
C VAL A 133 -19.81 -3.42 9.93
N ALA A 134 -21.09 -3.35 9.54
CA ALA A 134 -22.17 -4.09 10.19
C ALA A 134 -22.02 -5.62 10.12
N THR A 135 -21.24 -6.14 9.17
CA THR A 135 -20.98 -7.58 9.02
C THR A 135 -19.75 -8.03 9.83
N ILE A 136 -18.68 -7.25 9.81
CA ILE A 136 -17.41 -7.62 10.44
C ILE A 136 -17.39 -7.38 11.95
N VAL A 137 -17.95 -6.27 12.45
CA VAL A 137 -17.94 -5.96 13.90
C VAL A 137 -18.55 -7.09 14.76
N PRO A 138 -19.68 -7.72 14.40
CA PRO A 138 -20.19 -8.89 15.10
C PRO A 138 -19.23 -10.08 15.12
N LEU A 139 -18.48 -10.33 14.05
CA LEU A 139 -17.50 -11.42 13.97
C LEU A 139 -16.27 -11.15 14.84
N LEU A 140 -15.74 -9.92 14.80
CA LEU A 140 -14.63 -9.48 15.65
C LEU A 140 -14.97 -9.65 17.14
N LYS A 141 -16.18 -9.27 17.54
CA LYS A 141 -16.69 -9.44 18.91
C LYS A 141 -16.91 -10.91 19.25
N LYS A 142 -17.58 -11.68 18.40
CA LYS A 142 -17.92 -13.09 18.64
C LYS A 142 -16.67 -13.97 18.86
N TYR A 143 -15.59 -13.70 18.13
CA TYR A 143 -14.36 -14.48 18.20
C TYR A 143 -13.23 -13.77 18.96
N ASN A 144 -13.53 -12.66 19.64
CA ASN A 144 -12.60 -11.93 20.51
C ASN A 144 -11.25 -11.61 19.84
N PHE A 145 -11.28 -11.05 18.63
CA PHE A 145 -10.08 -10.56 17.94
C PHE A 145 -9.46 -9.36 18.68
N ASP A 146 -8.14 -9.25 18.64
CA ASP A 146 -7.38 -8.15 19.28
C ASP A 146 -7.28 -6.90 18.39
N GLY A 147 -7.49 -7.06 17.08
CA GLY A 147 -7.42 -5.98 16.11
C GLY A 147 -7.84 -6.41 14.70
N ILE A 148 -7.75 -5.46 13.77
CA ILE A 148 -7.90 -5.66 12.33
C ILE A 148 -6.60 -5.36 11.60
N ASP A 149 -6.38 -6.09 10.51
CA ASP A 149 -5.34 -5.84 9.52
C ASP A 149 -5.98 -5.47 8.18
N ILE A 150 -5.52 -4.40 7.54
CA ILE A 150 -6.10 -3.87 6.31
C ILE A 150 -5.21 -4.23 5.11
N ASP A 151 -5.68 -5.17 4.29
CA ASP A 151 -5.03 -5.73 3.10
C ASP A 151 -5.88 -5.45 1.82
N ILE A 152 -6.52 -4.27 1.78
CA ILE A 152 -7.47 -3.90 0.71
C ILE A 152 -6.78 -3.04 -0.34
N GLU A 153 -6.51 -3.61 -1.50
CA GLU A 153 -5.89 -2.90 -2.64
C GLU A 153 -6.84 -2.75 -3.82
N THR A 154 -7.58 -3.82 -4.12
CA THR A 154 -8.54 -3.85 -5.23
C THR A 154 -9.61 -2.78 -5.03
N GLY A 155 -9.67 -1.82 -5.97
CA GLY A 155 -10.64 -0.71 -5.96
C GLY A 155 -10.18 0.54 -5.20
N LEU A 156 -9.04 0.51 -4.50
CA LEU A 156 -8.49 1.70 -3.86
C LEU A 156 -7.70 2.52 -4.89
N VAL A 157 -8.10 3.78 -5.08
CA VAL A 157 -7.46 4.72 -6.01
C VAL A 157 -7.39 6.12 -5.41
N GLY A 158 -6.31 6.84 -5.66
CA GLY A 158 -6.15 8.23 -5.25
C GLY A 158 -6.88 9.21 -6.16
N SER A 159 -7.24 10.38 -5.61
CA SER A 159 -7.89 11.47 -6.35
C SER A 159 -6.94 12.26 -7.28
N GLY A 160 -5.63 11.99 -7.22
CA GLY A 160 -4.58 12.84 -7.77
C GLY A 160 -4.14 13.99 -6.84
N SER A 161 -4.81 14.19 -5.71
CA SER A 161 -4.42 15.12 -4.64
C SER A 161 -4.26 14.40 -3.30
N ILE A 162 -3.14 14.61 -2.59
CA ILE A 162 -2.91 13.95 -1.28
C ILE A 162 -3.73 14.57 -0.14
N THR A 163 -4.12 15.83 -0.28
CA THR A 163 -4.96 16.56 0.67
C THR A 163 -6.47 16.39 0.41
N ARG A 164 -6.87 15.69 -0.66
CA ARG A 164 -8.27 15.43 -1.01
C ARG A 164 -8.51 13.95 -1.23
N LEU A 165 -9.28 13.31 -0.36
CA LEU A 165 -9.64 11.90 -0.50
C LEU A 165 -10.48 11.65 -1.76
N SER A 166 -10.23 10.53 -2.44
CA SER A 166 -11.17 9.93 -3.38
C SER A 166 -12.35 9.28 -2.65
N PRO A 167 -13.44 8.89 -3.36
CA PRO A 167 -14.51 8.08 -2.78
C PRO A 167 -13.99 6.78 -2.13
N SER A 168 -13.06 6.08 -2.76
CA SER A 168 -12.53 4.81 -2.24
C SER A 168 -11.60 4.99 -1.04
N GLN A 169 -10.80 6.05 -1.00
CA GLN A 169 -10.01 6.41 0.18
C GLN A 169 -10.91 6.82 1.35
N ALA A 170 -11.97 7.60 1.09
CA ALA A 170 -12.94 8.01 2.10
C ALA A 170 -13.75 6.83 2.67
N ASN A 171 -14.21 5.90 1.82
CA ASN A 171 -14.94 4.72 2.27
C ASN A 171 -14.04 3.69 2.97
N LEU A 172 -12.76 3.55 2.60
CA LEU A 172 -11.79 2.75 3.36
C LEU A 172 -11.57 3.33 4.76
N ILE A 173 -11.40 4.65 4.87
CA ILE A 173 -11.34 5.35 6.16
C ILE A 173 -12.63 5.15 6.96
N ARG A 174 -13.80 5.19 6.31
CA ARG A 174 -15.10 4.93 6.95
C ARG A 174 -15.21 3.51 7.50
N ILE A 175 -14.71 2.50 6.78
CA ILE A 175 -14.65 1.11 7.25
C ILE A 175 -13.80 1.03 8.52
N ILE A 176 -12.58 1.59 8.50
CA ILE A 176 -11.66 1.56 9.63
C ILE A 176 -12.27 2.28 10.83
N ASP A 177 -12.73 3.53 10.67
CA ASP A 177 -13.36 4.30 11.75
C ASP A 177 -14.62 3.60 12.31
N GLY A 178 -15.46 3.05 11.43
CA GLY A 178 -16.70 2.37 11.80
C GLY A 178 -16.49 1.06 12.58
N VAL A 179 -15.39 0.35 12.31
CA VAL A 179 -14.94 -0.77 13.15
C VAL A 179 -14.37 -0.25 14.47
N LEU A 180 -13.38 0.66 14.42
CA LEU A 180 -12.69 1.14 15.63
C LEU A 180 -13.63 1.81 16.64
N ALA A 181 -14.68 2.49 16.19
CA ALA A 181 -15.68 3.12 17.06
C ALA A 181 -16.57 2.10 17.81
N GLN A 182 -16.60 0.84 17.38
CA GLN A 182 -17.41 -0.22 17.98
C GLN A 182 -16.60 -1.29 18.72
N MET A 183 -15.27 -1.19 18.71
CA MET A 183 -14.35 -2.10 19.39
C MET A 183 -13.73 -1.43 20.62
N PRO A 184 -13.16 -2.19 21.59
CA PRO A 184 -12.59 -1.63 22.81
C PRO A 184 -11.47 -0.61 22.57
N ALA A 185 -11.25 0.27 23.55
CA ALA A 185 -10.03 1.08 23.59
C ALA A 185 -8.81 0.17 23.58
N GLY A 186 -7.83 0.49 22.73
CA GLY A 186 -6.67 -0.37 22.50
C GLY A 186 -6.81 -1.42 21.39
N PHE A 187 -8.01 -1.63 20.81
CA PHE A 187 -8.18 -2.53 19.67
C PHE A 187 -7.28 -2.13 18.49
N GLY A 188 -6.53 -3.11 17.98
CA GLY A 188 -5.42 -2.92 17.06
C GLY A 188 -5.83 -2.57 15.63
N LEU A 189 -4.97 -1.79 14.97
CA LEU A 189 -5.08 -1.45 13.55
C LEU A 189 -3.71 -1.61 12.89
N THR A 190 -3.62 -2.54 11.95
CA THR A 190 -2.44 -2.77 11.11
C THR A 190 -2.82 -2.66 9.64
N MET A 191 -1.84 -2.54 8.74
CA MET A 191 -2.10 -2.36 7.31
C MET A 191 -0.99 -3.03 6.49
N ALA A 192 -1.38 -3.83 5.50
CA ALA A 192 -0.47 -4.62 4.67
C ALA A 192 -0.47 -4.21 3.19
N PRO A 193 -0.38 -2.92 2.80
CA PRO A 193 -0.44 -2.54 1.38
C PRO A 193 0.83 -2.94 0.60
N GLU A 194 0.67 -3.19 -0.70
CA GLU A 194 1.72 -3.24 -1.71
C GLU A 194 2.50 -1.91 -1.82
N THR A 195 3.77 -2.00 -2.23
CA THR A 195 4.69 -0.86 -2.31
C THR A 195 4.18 0.29 -3.20
N ALA A 196 3.52 -0.02 -4.31
CA ALA A 196 2.98 0.96 -5.25
C ALA A 196 1.99 1.92 -4.57
N TYR A 197 1.18 1.42 -3.62
CA TYR A 197 0.18 2.21 -2.92
C TYR A 197 0.76 3.14 -1.84
N VAL A 198 2.03 2.97 -1.46
CA VAL A 198 2.68 3.77 -0.41
C VAL A 198 3.94 4.43 -0.96
N THR A 199 5.08 3.73 -0.96
CA THR A 199 6.38 4.28 -1.37
C THR A 199 6.47 4.57 -2.85
N GLY A 200 5.70 3.86 -3.70
CA GLY A 200 5.51 4.19 -5.11
C GLY A 200 4.95 5.61 -5.34
N GLY A 201 4.36 6.22 -4.31
CA GLY A 201 4.01 7.63 -4.26
C GLY A 201 5.18 8.60 -4.55
N SER A 202 6.44 8.16 -4.39
CA SER A 202 7.63 8.94 -4.74
C SER A 202 7.90 9.01 -6.25
N VAL A 203 7.40 8.03 -7.01
CA VAL A 203 7.54 7.94 -8.48
C VAL A 203 6.38 8.68 -9.17
N ALA A 204 5.17 8.46 -8.70
CA ALA A 204 3.95 9.11 -9.20
C ALA A 204 2.89 9.18 -8.10
N TYR A 205 1.96 10.13 -8.18
CA TYR A 205 0.82 10.19 -7.26
C TYR A 205 -0.50 10.29 -8.03
N GLY A 206 -1.32 9.23 -7.96
CA GLY A 206 -2.58 9.11 -8.70
C GLY A 206 -2.85 7.68 -9.17
N SER A 207 -4.12 7.36 -9.44
CA SER A 207 -4.57 5.95 -9.55
C SER A 207 -4.15 5.16 -8.30
N ILE A 208 -3.59 3.96 -8.42
CA ILE A 208 -3.06 3.20 -7.27
C ILE A 208 -1.83 3.85 -6.62
N TRP A 209 -1.05 4.64 -7.37
CA TRP A 209 0.26 5.14 -6.92
C TRP A 209 0.11 6.13 -5.76
N GLY A 210 0.61 5.73 -4.59
CA GLY A 210 0.46 6.47 -3.34
C GLY A 210 -0.97 6.47 -2.74
N ALA A 211 -1.91 5.65 -3.22
CA ALA A 211 -3.30 5.73 -2.80
C ALA A 211 -3.56 5.38 -1.32
N TYR A 212 -2.66 4.65 -0.65
CA TYR A 212 -2.72 4.43 0.81
C TYR A 212 -2.18 5.61 1.62
N LEU A 213 -1.38 6.52 1.04
CA LEU A 213 -0.67 7.58 1.78
C LEU A 213 -1.56 8.44 2.70
N PRO A 214 -2.73 8.97 2.29
CA PRO A 214 -3.57 9.74 3.21
C PRO A 214 -4.22 8.86 4.30
N VAL A 215 -4.43 7.57 4.04
CA VAL A 215 -4.95 6.60 5.02
C VAL A 215 -3.88 6.31 6.07
N VAL A 216 -2.67 5.90 5.64
CA VAL A 216 -1.51 5.67 6.51
C VAL A 216 -1.20 6.92 7.34
N LYS A 217 -1.17 8.10 6.70
CA LYS A 217 -0.94 9.38 7.39
C LYS A 217 -1.94 9.60 8.52
N LYS A 218 -3.25 9.47 8.26
CA LYS A 218 -4.30 9.69 9.26
C LYS A 218 -4.07 8.87 10.53
N TYR A 219 -3.78 7.57 10.37
CA TYR A 219 -3.68 6.65 11.50
C TYR A 219 -2.29 6.61 12.16
N ALA A 220 -1.24 7.00 11.43
CA ALA A 220 0.08 7.27 12.01
C ALA A 220 0.05 8.55 12.87
N ASP A 221 -0.45 9.66 12.32
CA ASP A 221 -0.49 10.98 12.98
C ASP A 221 -1.38 10.96 14.24
N ASN A 222 -2.49 10.20 14.24
CA ASN A 222 -3.39 10.09 15.40
C ASN A 222 -3.03 8.96 16.39
N GLY A 223 -1.91 8.26 16.16
CA GLY A 223 -1.42 7.19 17.03
C GLY A 223 -2.21 5.88 17.04
N ARG A 224 -3.28 5.74 16.24
CA ARG A 224 -4.08 4.49 16.18
C ARG A 224 -3.38 3.36 15.42
N LEU A 225 -2.46 3.67 14.50
CA LEU A 225 -1.68 2.67 13.77
C LEU A 225 -0.78 1.91 14.75
N TRP A 226 -1.03 0.62 14.91
CA TRP A 226 -0.17 -0.28 15.66
C TRP A 226 1.14 -0.52 14.91
N TRP A 227 1.07 -0.85 13.62
CA TRP A 227 2.18 -0.88 12.67
C TRP A 227 1.72 -0.91 11.21
N LEU A 228 2.63 -0.55 10.31
CA LEU A 228 2.53 -0.78 8.86
C LEU A 228 3.35 -2.01 8.49
N ASN A 229 2.68 -3.04 7.97
CA ASN A 229 3.23 -4.30 7.48
C ASN A 229 3.22 -4.36 5.95
N MET A 230 3.71 -3.28 5.32
CA MET A 230 3.79 -3.11 3.86
C MET A 230 4.54 -4.29 3.19
N GLN A 231 4.04 -4.74 2.04
CA GLN A 231 4.50 -5.94 1.34
C GLN A 231 5.78 -5.65 0.54
N TYR A 232 6.93 -6.18 0.94
CA TYR A 232 8.22 -5.96 0.25
C TYR A 232 8.47 -7.05 -0.81
N TYR A 233 7.42 -7.39 -1.57
CA TYR A 233 7.41 -8.45 -2.56
C TYR A 233 6.44 -8.13 -3.71
N ASN A 234 6.37 -9.00 -4.72
CA ASN A 234 5.53 -8.91 -5.93
C ASN A 234 5.67 -7.66 -6.83
N GLY A 235 6.44 -6.65 -6.44
CA GLY A 235 6.68 -5.43 -7.22
C GLY A 235 8.11 -4.89 -7.07
N SER A 236 8.33 -3.63 -7.45
CA SER A 236 9.57 -2.92 -7.12
C SER A 236 9.50 -2.30 -5.73
N MET A 237 10.68 -2.03 -5.17
CA MET A 237 10.87 -1.39 -3.87
C MET A 237 11.28 0.07 -4.11
N TYR A 238 10.58 1.04 -3.51
CA TYR A 238 10.77 2.46 -3.82
C TYR A 238 11.39 3.25 -2.67
N GLY A 239 12.37 4.10 -2.97
CA GLY A 239 12.87 5.11 -2.04
C GLY A 239 12.02 6.39 -2.07
N CYS A 240 12.54 7.47 -1.47
CA CYS A 240 11.80 8.75 -1.42
C CYS A 240 12.05 9.67 -2.62
N SER A 241 12.97 9.31 -3.52
CA SER A 241 13.49 10.21 -4.56
C SER A 241 13.05 9.80 -5.98
N GLY A 242 11.96 9.03 -6.10
CA GLY A 242 11.54 8.40 -7.36
C GLY A 242 12.42 7.24 -7.80
N ASP A 243 13.28 6.76 -6.89
CA ASP A 243 14.20 5.64 -7.05
C ASP A 243 13.51 4.29 -6.86
N SER A 244 13.94 3.29 -7.63
CA SER A 244 13.33 1.95 -7.71
C SER A 244 14.38 0.86 -7.67
N TYR A 245 14.14 -0.17 -6.86
CA TYR A 245 15.02 -1.32 -6.62
C TYR A 245 14.24 -2.63 -6.79
N SER A 246 14.94 -3.71 -7.10
CA SER A 246 14.33 -5.05 -7.17
C SER A 246 13.91 -5.56 -5.80
N ALA A 247 12.75 -6.21 -5.71
CA ALA A 247 12.37 -7.04 -4.57
C ALA A 247 13.39 -8.16 -4.32
N GLY A 248 13.43 -8.70 -3.10
CA GLY A 248 14.41 -9.74 -2.72
C GLY A 248 15.83 -9.23 -2.50
N THR A 249 16.05 -7.91 -2.49
CA THR A 249 17.39 -7.31 -2.32
C THR A 249 17.51 -6.50 -1.02
N VAL A 250 18.70 -6.54 -0.41
CA VAL A 250 19.03 -5.72 0.78
C VAL A 250 18.91 -4.22 0.47
N ALA A 251 19.26 -3.80 -0.75
CA ALA A 251 19.12 -2.41 -1.18
C ALA A 251 17.65 -1.96 -1.22
N GLY A 252 16.78 -2.77 -1.85
CA GLY A 252 15.35 -2.48 -1.91
C GLY A 252 14.69 -2.48 -0.53
N PHE A 253 15.03 -3.43 0.34
CA PHE A 253 14.55 -3.44 1.73
C PHE A 253 14.89 -2.13 2.44
N LYS A 254 16.16 -1.70 2.39
CA LYS A 254 16.61 -0.49 3.09
C LYS A 254 15.98 0.78 2.52
N ALA A 255 15.92 0.91 1.20
CA ALA A 255 15.37 2.08 0.53
C ALA A 255 13.95 2.42 0.98
N GLN A 256 13.07 1.42 1.11
CA GLN A 256 11.70 1.63 1.59
C GLN A 256 11.67 1.93 3.09
N THR A 257 12.39 1.14 3.88
CA THR A 257 12.40 1.19 5.34
C THR A 257 12.87 2.56 5.83
N ASP A 258 13.99 3.02 5.26
CA ASP A 258 14.60 4.32 5.56
C ASP A 258 13.75 5.47 5.00
N CYS A 259 13.08 5.28 3.86
CA CYS A 259 12.18 6.29 3.32
C CYS A 259 10.96 6.52 4.22
N LEU A 260 10.32 5.45 4.70
CA LEU A 260 9.17 5.52 5.60
C LEU A 260 9.53 6.21 6.94
N ASP A 261 10.72 5.93 7.50
CA ASP A 261 11.17 6.58 8.74
C ASP A 261 11.62 8.03 8.52
N ARG A 262 12.30 8.35 7.41
CA ARG A 262 12.61 9.75 7.07
C ARG A 262 11.35 10.58 6.80
N GLY A 263 10.32 9.93 6.27
CA GLY A 263 9.08 10.54 5.79
C GLY A 263 9.13 10.78 4.29
N LEU A 264 8.15 10.21 3.58
CA LEU A 264 7.93 10.47 2.16
C LEU A 264 7.18 11.80 2.00
N VAL A 265 7.67 12.68 1.14
CA VAL A 265 7.03 13.96 0.82
C VAL A 265 6.38 13.89 -0.55
N VAL A 266 5.06 14.03 -0.60
CA VAL A 266 4.27 14.06 -1.84
C VAL A 266 3.41 15.32 -1.83
N GLN A 267 3.48 16.13 -2.89
CA GLN A 267 2.71 17.38 -3.03
C GLN A 267 2.79 18.29 -1.78
N GLY A 268 3.97 18.38 -1.16
CA GLY A 268 4.22 19.16 0.06
C GLY A 268 3.73 18.52 1.37
N THR A 269 3.07 17.36 1.32
CA THR A 269 2.61 16.62 2.50
C THR A 269 3.60 15.52 2.87
N THR A 270 4.10 15.55 4.11
CA THR A 270 4.94 14.48 4.66
C THR A 270 4.09 13.35 5.27
N VAL A 271 4.39 12.12 4.87
CA VAL A 271 3.86 10.88 5.45
C VAL A 271 5.03 10.09 6.03
N ARG A 272 5.04 9.91 7.36
CA ARG A 272 6.11 9.23 8.10
C ARG A 272 5.56 8.04 8.87
N VAL A 273 6.27 6.91 8.83
CA VAL A 273 6.05 5.76 9.71
C VAL A 273 7.39 5.42 10.37
N PRO A 274 7.57 5.73 11.68
CA PRO A 274 8.84 5.49 12.35
C PRO A 274 9.17 3.99 12.44
N TYR A 275 10.45 3.62 12.56
CA TYR A 275 10.89 2.21 12.58
C TYR A 275 10.13 1.33 13.59
N ASP A 276 9.79 1.85 14.77
CA ASP A 276 9.04 1.15 15.84
C ASP A 276 7.57 0.89 15.48
N LYS A 277 7.12 1.40 14.32
CA LYS A 277 5.83 1.18 13.67
C LYS A 277 5.96 0.49 12.32
N GLN A 278 7.15 0.07 11.89
CA GLN A 278 7.35 -0.67 10.64
C GLN A 278 7.56 -2.17 10.91
N VAL A 279 6.87 -3.00 10.13
CA VAL A 279 6.97 -4.47 10.16
C VAL A 279 7.11 -5.00 8.72
N PRO A 280 8.27 -4.82 8.05
CA PRO A 280 8.42 -5.17 6.64
C PRO A 280 7.95 -6.60 6.30
N GLY A 281 7.08 -6.72 5.31
CA GLY A 281 6.49 -8.00 4.90
C GLY A 281 7.35 -8.72 3.87
N LEU A 282 7.70 -9.99 4.10
CA LEU A 282 8.55 -10.80 3.21
C LEU A 282 7.91 -12.16 2.88
N PRO A 283 8.12 -12.74 1.68
CA PRO A 283 7.66 -14.09 1.38
C PRO A 283 8.39 -15.10 2.27
N ALA A 284 7.67 -16.04 2.89
CA ALA A 284 8.25 -17.02 3.82
C ALA A 284 9.29 -17.93 3.14
N GLN A 285 9.02 -18.32 1.90
CA GLN A 285 9.88 -19.18 1.10
C GLN A 285 9.68 -18.91 -0.42
N PRO A 286 10.53 -19.44 -1.32
CA PRO A 286 10.29 -19.37 -2.76
C PRO A 286 8.91 -19.92 -3.12
N GLY A 287 8.18 -19.22 -4.00
CA GLY A 287 6.82 -19.59 -4.40
C GLY A 287 5.71 -18.94 -3.56
N ALA A 288 6.01 -18.42 -2.36
CA ALA A 288 5.05 -17.63 -1.58
C ALA A 288 4.85 -16.21 -2.16
N GLY A 289 5.75 -15.73 -3.02
CA GLY A 289 5.70 -14.44 -3.70
C GLY A 289 6.99 -14.16 -4.47
N GLY A 290 6.98 -13.18 -5.35
CA GLY A 290 8.19 -12.69 -6.03
C GLY A 290 9.03 -11.83 -5.09
N GLY A 291 10.34 -12.03 -5.03
CA GLY A 291 11.22 -11.27 -4.13
C GLY A 291 11.47 -11.91 -2.75
N TYR A 292 11.41 -13.23 -2.65
CA TYR A 292 11.91 -13.98 -1.49
C TYR A 292 13.36 -13.60 -1.15
N MET A 293 13.65 -13.46 0.14
CA MET A 293 14.99 -13.24 0.68
C MET A 293 15.41 -14.46 1.52
N ALA A 294 16.56 -15.07 1.21
CA ALA A 294 17.12 -16.11 2.05
C ALA A 294 17.47 -15.58 3.46
N PRO A 295 17.44 -16.40 4.52
CA PRO A 295 17.70 -15.99 5.91
C PRO A 295 18.90 -15.05 6.11
N GLY A 296 20.05 -15.34 5.46
CA GLY A 296 21.24 -14.48 5.50
C GLY A 296 21.05 -13.09 4.89
N LEU A 297 20.25 -12.96 3.82
CA LEU A 297 19.89 -11.65 3.24
C LEU A 297 18.92 -10.90 4.15
N VAL A 298 17.97 -11.60 4.80
CA VAL A 298 17.08 -11.00 5.81
C VAL A 298 17.91 -10.45 6.97
N ALA A 299 18.87 -11.22 7.50
CA ALA A 299 19.79 -10.77 8.54
C ALA A 299 20.63 -9.55 8.10
N GLN A 300 21.18 -9.56 6.88
CA GLN A 300 21.96 -8.45 6.32
C GLN A 300 21.13 -7.16 6.13
N ALA A 301 19.84 -7.29 5.86
CA ALA A 301 18.90 -6.17 5.78
C ALA A 301 18.46 -5.69 7.17
N TRP A 302 18.17 -6.61 8.10
CA TRP A 302 17.63 -6.34 9.44
C TRP A 302 18.64 -5.76 10.42
N ASN A 303 19.83 -6.36 10.53
CA ASN A 303 20.80 -6.04 11.59
C ASN A 303 21.20 -4.56 11.68
N PRO A 304 21.36 -3.79 10.58
CA PRO A 304 21.65 -2.35 10.62
C PRO A 304 20.59 -1.49 11.35
N TYR A 305 19.37 -2.00 11.54
CA TYR A 305 18.34 -1.30 12.31
C TYR A 305 18.55 -1.43 13.82
N GLY A 306 19.38 -2.36 14.30
CA GLY A 306 19.76 -2.44 15.72
C GLY A 306 18.56 -2.55 16.67
N GLY A 307 17.55 -3.34 16.31
CA GLY A 307 16.32 -3.51 17.10
C GLY A 307 15.33 -2.34 17.03
N ARG A 308 15.57 -1.30 16.22
CA ARG A 308 14.63 -0.18 16.04
C ARG A 308 13.36 -0.56 15.26
N LEU A 309 13.43 -1.57 14.40
CA LEU A 309 12.27 -2.09 13.67
C LEU A 309 11.36 -2.89 14.59
N LYS A 310 10.03 -2.74 14.44
CA LYS A 310 9.07 -3.42 15.30
C LYS A 310 9.07 -4.94 15.16
N GLY A 311 9.32 -5.43 13.95
CA GLY A 311 9.31 -6.86 13.62
C GLY A 311 9.39 -7.09 12.10
N LEU A 312 9.10 -8.32 11.69
CA LEU A 312 8.92 -8.69 10.28
C LEU A 312 7.56 -9.39 10.13
N MET A 313 6.88 -9.15 9.01
CA MET A 313 5.67 -9.86 8.62
C MET A 313 6.06 -10.91 7.57
N THR A 314 5.31 -12.01 7.49
CA THR A 314 5.45 -12.92 6.36
C THR A 314 4.14 -13.38 5.77
N TRP A 315 4.12 -13.46 4.44
CA TRP A 315 3.20 -14.31 3.71
C TRP A 315 3.88 -15.65 3.42
N SER A 316 3.52 -16.74 4.08
CA SER A 316 2.58 -16.86 5.22
C SER A 316 3.02 -17.94 6.19
N LEU A 317 2.37 -18.01 7.36
CA LEU A 317 2.57 -19.07 8.35
C LEU A 317 2.45 -20.47 7.76
N ASN A 318 1.51 -20.68 6.81
CA ASN A 318 1.34 -21.96 6.11
C ASN A 318 2.48 -22.26 5.14
N TRP A 319 2.99 -21.24 4.44
CA TRP A 319 4.17 -21.39 3.59
C TRP A 319 5.42 -21.71 4.42
N ASP A 320 5.62 -21.06 5.57
CA ASP A 320 6.77 -21.30 6.44
C ASP A 320 6.71 -22.68 7.12
N GLY A 321 5.54 -23.05 7.68
CA GLY A 321 5.31 -24.35 8.31
C GLY A 321 5.44 -25.53 7.33
N SER A 322 5.19 -25.32 6.03
CA SER A 322 5.47 -26.34 4.98
C SER A 322 6.96 -26.44 4.60
N ARG A 323 7.83 -25.61 5.18
CA ARG A 323 9.28 -25.57 4.94
C ARG A 323 10.12 -25.61 6.21
N ASN A 324 9.63 -26.25 7.26
CA ASN A 324 10.31 -26.40 8.55
C ASN A 324 10.64 -25.05 9.23
N TRP A 325 9.73 -24.06 9.16
CA TRP A 325 9.79 -22.82 9.92
C TRP A 325 11.03 -21.93 9.68
N THR A 326 11.66 -22.07 8.51
CA THR A 326 12.90 -21.36 8.13
C THR A 326 12.85 -19.84 8.24
N PHE A 327 11.68 -19.22 8.05
CA PHE A 327 11.49 -17.79 8.24
C PHE A 327 11.29 -17.47 9.72
N GLY A 328 10.33 -18.13 10.38
CA GLY A 328 9.98 -17.91 11.78
C GLY A 328 11.16 -18.06 12.73
N ASP A 329 11.93 -19.15 12.58
CA ASP A 329 13.10 -19.43 13.42
C ASP A 329 14.24 -18.42 13.19
N ASN A 330 14.45 -17.99 11.94
CA ASN A 330 15.41 -16.94 11.62
C ASN A 330 14.99 -15.59 12.24
N VAL A 331 13.70 -15.23 12.16
CA VAL A 331 13.19 -13.97 12.74
C VAL A 331 13.23 -14.01 14.27
N ARG A 332 12.97 -15.16 14.89
CA ARG A 332 13.17 -15.40 16.34
C ARG A 332 14.62 -15.15 16.76
N ALA A 333 15.57 -15.78 16.06
CA ALA A 333 17.00 -15.57 16.30
C ALA A 333 17.42 -14.10 16.14
N LEU A 334 16.92 -13.40 15.10
CA LEU A 334 17.18 -11.98 14.86
C LEU A 334 16.56 -11.01 15.88
N GLN A 335 15.57 -11.46 16.66
CA GLN A 335 14.93 -10.69 17.73
C GLN A 335 15.37 -11.12 19.14
N GLY A 336 16.07 -12.26 19.29
CA GLY A 336 16.45 -12.82 20.58
C GLY A 336 15.27 -13.31 21.42
N ARG A 337 14.30 -14.00 20.81
CA ARG A 337 13.03 -14.46 21.43
C ARG A 337 12.57 -15.85 20.95
#